data_AF-A0A523UCI7-F1
#
_entry.id   AF-A0A523UCI7-F1
#
_cell.length_a   1.000
_cell.length_b   1.000
_cell.length_c   1.000
_cell.angle_alpha   90.00
_cell.angle_beta   90.00
_cell.angle_gamma   90.00
#
_symmetry.space_group_name_H-M   'P 1'
#
loop_
_entity.id
_entity.type
_entity.pdbx_description
1 polymer ?
#
loop_
_entity_poly.entity_id
_entity_poly.type
_entity_poly.pdbx_seq_one_letter_code
_entity_poly.pdbx_strand_id
1 'polypeptide(L)' 'GGLEVSHVNLNDGTVEGLRHRDLPILSIQYSPEASPGPHDNIYLFERFLEMVGEEQR' A
#
# COMPACT_ATOMS: atom_id res chain seq x y z
N GLY A 1 3.77 -11.37 14.78
CA GLY A 1 3.79 -10.07 14.10
C GLY A 1 2.57 -9.97 13.24
N GLY A 2 1.75 -8.94 13.39
CA GLY A 2 0.46 -8.82 12.69
C GLY A 2 0.55 -8.35 11.24
N LEU A 3 1.72 -8.45 10.61
CA LEU A 3 1.95 -7.99 9.24
C LEU A 3 1.79 -9.14 8.24
N GLU A 4 1.28 -8.82 7.06
CA GLU A 4 1.22 -9.72 5.91
C GLU A 4 1.68 -9.01 4.64
N VAL A 5 2.21 -9.80 3.70
CA VAL A 5 2.65 -9.31 2.39
C VAL A 5 1.43 -8.94 1.57
N SER A 6 1.40 -7.70 1.07
CA SER A 6 0.32 -7.18 0.23
C SER A 6 0.69 -7.14 -1.24
N HIS A 7 1.96 -6.95 -1.58
CA HIS A 7 2.48 -6.90 -2.95
C HIS A 7 3.81 -7.62 -3.06
N VAL A 8 4.01 -8.28 -4.20
CA VAL A 8 5.22 -9.02 -4.54
C VAL A 8 5.66 -8.60 -5.93
N ASN A 9 6.96 -8.35 -6.11
CA ASN A 9 7.54 -8.05 -7.40
C ASN A 9 7.47 -9.28 -8.32
N LEU A 10 6.92 -9.12 -9.52
CA LEU A 10 6.75 -10.23 -10.45
C LEU A 10 8.06 -10.72 -11.08
N ASN A 11 9.11 -9.90 -11.09
CA ASN A 11 10.38 -10.25 -11.72
C ASN A 11 11.26 -11.12 -10.83
N ASP A 12 11.28 -10.85 -9.53
CA ASP A 12 12.23 -11.48 -8.59
C ASP A 12 11.62 -12.00 -7.29
N GLY A 13 10.32 -11.79 -7.07
CA GLY A 13 9.61 -12.27 -5.87
C GLY A 13 9.91 -11.46 -4.61
N THR A 14 10.57 -10.30 -4.71
CA THR A 14 10.79 -9.42 -3.56
C THR A 14 9.48 -8.82 -3.03
N VAL A 15 9.46 -8.47 -1.73
CA VAL A 15 8.29 -7.86 -1.08
C VAL A 15 8.21 -6.39 -1.46
N GLU A 16 7.07 -5.97 -2.01
CA GLU A 16 6.83 -4.59 -2.48
C GLU A 16 5.77 -3.86 -1.62
N GLY A 17 5.16 -4.55 -0.68
CA GLY A 17 4.19 -3.94 0.21
C GLY A 17 3.81 -4.83 1.39
N LEU A 18 3.44 -4.18 2.50
CA LEU A 18 2.98 -4.82 3.72
C LEU A 18 1.65 -4.19 4.15
N ARG A 19 0.84 -4.96 4.86
CA ARG A 19 -0.31 -4.44 5.62
C ARG A 19 -0.42 -5.12 6.96
N HIS A 20 -0.97 -4.42 7.96
CA HIS A 20 -1.31 -5.02 9.24
C HIS A 20 -2.70 -5.66 9.17
N ARG A 21 -2.88 -6.81 9.80
CA ARG A 21 -4.14 -7.58 9.78
C ARG A 21 -5.25 -6.90 10.57
N ASP A 22 -4.87 -6.24 11.67
CA ASP A 22 -5.81 -5.74 12.67
C ASP A 22 -5.81 -4.21 12.81
N LEU A 23 -4.83 -3.52 12.23
CA LEU A 23 -4.63 -2.07 12.40
C LEU A 23 -4.65 -1.41 11.02
N PRO A 24 -5.09 -0.15 10.90
CA PRO A 24 -5.08 0.59 9.65
C PRO A 24 -3.65 1.02 9.30
N ILE A 25 -2.79 0.06 8.96
CA ILE A 25 -1.38 0.26 8.61
C ILE A 25 -1.11 -0.44 7.28
N LEU A 26 -0.59 0.32 6.31
CA LEU A 26 -0.06 -0.21 5.06
C LEU A 26 1.25 0.48 4.70
N SER A 27 2.08 -0.18 3.91
CA SER A 27 3.27 0.39 3.30
C SER A 27 3.51 -0.22 1.92
N ILE A 28 4.21 0.54 1.08
CA ILE A 28 4.54 0.21 -0.31
C ILE A 28 5.98 0.64 -0.56
N GLN A 29 6.74 -0.15 -1.33
CA GLN A 29 8.16 0.06 -1.58
C GLN A 29 8.42 0.97 -2.81
N TYR A 30 7.55 0.93 -3.82
CA TYR A 30 7.60 1.79 -5.00
C TYR A 30 6.92 3.14 -4.77
N SER A 31 7.10 4.08 -5.71
CA SER A 31 6.48 5.41 -5.74
C SER A 31 5.07 5.38 -6.35
N PRO A 32 3.98 5.34 -5.55
CA PRO A 32 2.62 5.34 -6.09
C PRO A 32 2.22 6.67 -6.75
N GLU A 33 2.90 7.77 -6.42
CA GLU A 33 2.71 9.11 -6.99
C GLU A 33 3.20 9.23 -8.43
N ALA A 34 4.00 8.25 -8.90
CA ALA A 34 4.71 8.28 -10.17
C ALA A 34 5.57 9.55 -10.33
N SER A 35 5.70 10.09 -11.55
CA SER A 35 6.48 11.29 -11.89
C SER A 35 8.03 11.13 -11.88
N PRO A 36 8.61 10.41 -12.86
CA PRO A 36 7.96 9.80 -14.02
C PRO A 36 7.43 8.39 -13.70
N GLY A 37 6.49 7.89 -14.51
CA GLY A 37 6.01 6.51 -14.39
C GLY A 37 4.51 6.35 -14.68
N PRO A 38 4.00 5.11 -14.68
CA PRO A 38 2.58 4.82 -14.85
C PRO A 38 1.78 5.21 -13.60
N HIS A 39 0.51 5.55 -13.80
CA HIS A 39 -0.42 5.99 -12.75
C HIS A 39 -1.30 4.86 -12.19
N ASP A 40 -0.94 3.60 -12.47
CA ASP A 40 -1.74 2.42 -12.12
C ASP A 40 -1.94 2.24 -10.61
N ASN A 41 -1.10 2.90 -9.80
CA ASN A 41 -1.04 2.75 -8.34
C ASN A 41 -1.70 3.89 -7.55
N ILE A 42 -2.36 4.85 -8.22
CA ILE A 42 -2.98 6.02 -7.54
C ILE A 42 -4.06 5.61 -6.53
N TYR A 43 -4.73 4.47 -6.72
CA TYR A 43 -5.75 3.96 -5.79
C TYR A 43 -5.24 3.77 -4.35
N LEU A 44 -3.92 3.64 -4.15
CA LEU A 44 -3.32 3.55 -2.81
C LEU A 44 -3.54 4.82 -1.99
N PHE A 45 -3.66 5.98 -2.63
CA PHE A 45 -4.01 7.24 -1.96
C PHE A 45 -5.47 7.25 -1.53
N GLU A 46 -6.39 6.76 -2.37
CA GLU A 46 -7.81 6.61 -2.00
C GLU A 46 -7.95 5.69 -0.79
N ARG A 47 -7.28 4.54 -0.81
CA ARG A 47 -7.25 3.60 0.33
C ARG A 47 -6.69 4.23 1.60
N PHE A 48 -5.63 5.04 1.49
CA PHE A 48 -5.10 5.77 2.64
C PHE A 48 -6.13 6.76 3.20
N LEU A 49 -6.85 7.49 2.33
CA LEU A 49 -7.89 8.43 2.76
C LEU A 49 -9.07 7.72 3.43
N GLU A 50 -9.48 6.55 2.93
CA GLU A 50 -10.51 5.72 3.56
C GLU A 50 -10.11 5.35 5.00
N MET A 51 -8.87 4.89 5.20
CA MET A 51 -8.34 4.53 6.52
C MET A 51 -8.34 5.71 7.50
N VAL A 52 -7.95 6.90 7.03
CA VAL A 52 -7.98 8.12 7.86
C VAL A 52 -9.42 8.55 8.16
N GLY A 53 -10.33 8.40 7.19
CA GLY A 53 -11.73 8.77 7.32
C GLY A 53 -12.55 7.83 8.22
N GLU A 54 -12.20 6.55 8.27
CA GLU A 54 -12.80 5.55 9.17
C GLU A 54 -12.41 5.78 10.63
N GLU A 55 -11.15 6.15 10.91
CA GLU A 55 -10.65 6.42 12.28
C GLU A 55 -11.35 7.63 12.94
N GLN A 56 -11.97 8.51 12.15
CA GLN A 56 -12.66 9.72 12.64
C GLN A 56 -14.15 9.51 12.95
N ARG A 57 -14.69 8.29 12.77
CA ARG A 57 -16.08 7.95 13.10
C ARG A 57 -16.17 7.09 14.36
#